data_AF-A0A9D7YNT6-F1
#
_entry.id   AF-A0A9D7YNT6-F1
#
_cell.length_a   1.000
_cell.length_b   1.000
_cell.length_c   1.000
_cell.angle_alpha   90.00
_cell.angle_beta   90.00
_cell.angle_gamma   90.00
#
_symmetry.space_group_name_H-M   'P 1'
#
loop_
_entity.id
_entity.type
_entity.pdbx_description
1 polymer ?
#
loop_
_entity_poly.entity_id
_entity_poly.type
_entity_poly.pdbx_seq_one_letter_code
_entity_poly.pdbx_strand_id
1 'polypeptide(L)'
;MGIAGVVLDLNRRPAAPGSYLVHVWDSGVDQRITIGSAPVYGPSGWELFLFDSPTVRDYNVQLESPNGTVVSQVYRVQTRATCAENLLQLDFVQNH
;
A
#
# COMPACT_ATOMS: atom_id res chain seq x y z
N MET A 1 3.73 6.37 11.90
CA MET A 1 2.82 6.60 10.78
C MET A 1 3.13 5.63 9.66
N GLY A 2 2.12 5.19 8.93
CA GLY A 2 2.31 4.23 7.83
C GLY A 2 1.23 4.33 6.76
N ILE A 3 1.47 3.56 5.69
CA ILE A 3 0.48 3.27 4.66
C ILE A 3 0.28 1.76 4.65
N ALA A 4 -0.96 1.31 4.68
CA ALA A 4 -1.30 -0.11 4.69
C ALA A 4 -2.54 -0.38 3.84
N GLY A 5 -2.88 -1.65 3.69
CA GLY A 5 -4.16 -2.03 3.11
C GLY A 5 -4.17 -3.47 2.64
N VAL A 6 -5.10 -3.78 1.75
CA VAL A 6 -5.25 -5.10 1.13
C VAL A 6 -5.32 -5.02 -0.39
N VAL A 7 -5.04 -6.14 -1.05
CA VAL A 7 -5.28 -6.30 -2.49
C VAL A 7 -6.34 -7.38 -2.69
N LEU A 8 -7.40 -7.03 -3.41
CA LEU A 8 -8.57 -7.87 -3.65
C LEU A 8 -8.77 -8.17 -5.14
N ASP A 9 -9.17 -9.40 -5.43
CA ASP A 9 -9.53 -9.86 -6.77
C ASP A 9 -10.91 -9.34 -7.22
N LEU A 10 -11.33 -9.73 -8.44
CA LEU A 10 -12.63 -9.39 -9.03
C LEU A 10 -13.84 -9.81 -8.17
N ASN A 11 -13.67 -10.83 -7.31
CA ASN A 11 -14.71 -11.34 -6.42
C ASN A 11 -14.62 -10.71 -5.02
N ARG A 12 -13.80 -9.65 -4.84
CA ARG A 12 -13.48 -9.03 -3.56
C ARG A 12 -12.85 -10.00 -2.54
N ARG A 13 -12.16 -11.03 -3.01
CA ARG A 13 -11.40 -11.96 -2.17
C ARG A 13 -9.95 -11.50 -2.10
N PRO A 14 -9.25 -11.72 -0.99
CA PRO A 14 -7.81 -11.44 -0.91
C PRO A 14 -7.06 -12.10 -2.06
N ALA A 15 -6.26 -11.31 -2.78
CA ALA A 15 -5.30 -11.83 -3.74
C ALA A 15 -4.32 -12.79 -3.05
N ALA A 16 -3.78 -13.76 -3.79
CA ALA A 16 -2.84 -14.71 -3.21
C ALA A 16 -1.59 -13.98 -2.66
N PRO A 17 -1.11 -14.31 -1.45
CA PRO A 17 0.13 -13.72 -0.91
C PRO A 17 1.27 -13.84 -1.92
N GLY A 18 2.06 -12.77 -2.07
CA GLY A 18 3.16 -12.73 -3.03
C GLY A 18 2.77 -12.56 -4.51
N SER A 19 1.47 -12.50 -4.85
CA SER A 19 1.04 -12.31 -6.24
C SER A 19 1.19 -10.88 -6.77
N TYR A 20 1.42 -9.91 -5.89
CA TYR A 20 1.66 -8.51 -6.24
C TYR A 20 2.67 -7.86 -5.29
N LEU A 21 3.21 -6.73 -5.74
CA LEU A 21 4.01 -5.79 -4.98
C LEU A 21 3.27 -4.45 -4.91
N VAL A 22 3.30 -3.81 -3.75
CA VAL A 22 2.89 -2.41 -3.62
C VAL A 22 4.14 -1.55 -3.62
N HIS A 23 4.28 -0.71 -4.64
CA HIS A 23 5.37 0.26 -4.78
C HIS A 23 4.94 1.59 -4.17
N VAL A 24 5.72 2.07 -3.20
CA VAL A 24 5.54 3.38 -2.56
C VAL A 24 6.81 4.19 -2.80
N TRP A 25 6.69 5.41 -3.32
CA TRP A 25 7.84 6.28 -3.54
C TRP A 25 7.54 7.77 -3.30
N ASP A 26 8.59 8.58 -3.38
CA ASP A 26 8.66 10.02 -3.07
C ASP A 26 8.92 10.29 -1.57
N SER A 27 9.17 11.55 -1.21
CA SER A 27 9.42 12.00 0.16
C SER A 27 10.55 11.23 0.86
N GLY A 28 11.56 10.81 0.09
CA GLY A 28 12.71 10.02 0.54
C GLY A 28 12.47 8.51 0.67
N VAL A 29 11.33 8.01 0.19
CA VAL A 29 10.96 6.59 0.16
C VAL A 29 11.00 6.08 -1.28
N ASP A 30 11.44 4.85 -1.47
CA ASP A 30 11.27 4.03 -2.69
C ASP A 30 11.31 2.56 -2.25
N GLN A 31 10.14 1.96 -2.03
CA GLN A 31 10.00 0.63 -1.42
C GLN A 31 8.95 -0.20 -2.14
N ARG A 32 9.24 -1.49 -2.33
CA ARG A 32 8.29 -2.48 -2.84
C ARG A 32 7.94 -3.46 -1.73
N ILE A 33 6.66 -3.53 -1.39
CA ILE A 33 6.13 -4.35 -0.31
C ILE A 33 5.36 -5.51 -0.92
N THR A 34 5.80 -6.73 -0.64
CA THR A 34 5.09 -7.94 -1.04
C THR A 34 3.77 -8.05 -0.27
N ILE A 35 2.66 -8.28 -0.97
CA ILE A 35 1.36 -8.46 -0.33
C ILE A 35 1.31 -9.76 0.49
N GLY A 36 0.55 -9.74 1.58
CA GLY A 36 0.51 -10.82 2.58
C GLY A 36 1.62 -10.74 3.62
N SER A 37 2.49 -9.73 3.57
CA SER A 37 3.53 -9.48 4.57
C SER A 37 2.98 -8.94 5.90
N ALA A 38 1.78 -8.34 5.89
CA ALA A 38 1.12 -7.80 7.08
C ALA A 38 -0.26 -8.46 7.29
N PRO A 39 -0.30 -9.72 7.76
CA PRO A 39 -1.55 -10.50 7.88
C PRO A 39 -2.57 -9.92 8.87
N VAL A 40 -2.16 -8.98 9.72
CA VAL A 40 -3.05 -8.22 10.61
C VAL A 40 -4.14 -7.45 9.84
N TYR A 41 -3.88 -7.06 8.60
CA TYR A 41 -4.84 -6.41 7.71
C TYR A 41 -5.65 -7.40 6.84
N GLY A 42 -5.31 -8.70 6.90
CA GLY A 42 -5.93 -9.77 6.10
C GLY A 42 -4.90 -10.57 5.29
N PRO A 43 -5.30 -11.67 4.60
CA PRO A 43 -4.37 -12.56 3.92
C PRO A 43 -3.49 -11.90 2.83
N SER A 44 -4.00 -10.86 2.16
CA SER A 44 -3.24 -10.04 1.20
C SER A 44 -2.75 -8.72 1.79
N GLY A 45 -2.77 -8.60 3.11
CA GLY A 45 -2.42 -7.39 3.85
C GLY A 45 -0.97 -6.98 3.64
N TRP A 46 -0.75 -5.68 3.54
CA TRP A 46 0.57 -5.07 3.40
C TRP A 46 0.65 -3.81 4.27
N GLU A 47 1.86 -3.47 4.70
CA GLU A 47 2.11 -2.26 5.48
C GLU A 47 3.52 -1.74 5.19
N LEU A 48 3.62 -0.42 5.09
CA LEU A 48 4.88 0.31 5.12
C LEU A 48 4.85 1.31 6.27
N PHE A 49 5.74 1.11 7.24
CA PHE A 49 6.06 2.14 8.22
C PHE A 49 6.89 3.25 7.56
N LEU A 50 6.50 4.51 7.76
CA LEU A 50 7.17 5.67 7.16
C LEU A 50 8.07 6.40 8.15
N PHE A 51 7.55 6.74 9.33
CA PHE A 51 8.23 7.55 10.36
C PHE A 51 7.48 7.53 11.69
N ASP A 52 8.11 8.00 12.76
CA ASP A 52 7.64 7.89 14.15
C ASP A 52 6.82 9.09 14.66
N SER A 53 6.76 10.21 13.93
CA SER A 53 6.12 11.46 14.34
C SER A 53 5.26 12.10 13.24
N PRO A 54 4.08 12.68 13.55
CA PRO A 54 3.20 13.24 12.52
C PRO A 54 3.88 14.28 11.64
N THR A 55 3.91 14.01 10.35
CA THR A 55 4.50 14.89 9.35
C THR A 55 3.66 14.79 8.08
N VAL A 56 3.34 15.94 7.47
CA VAL A 56 2.64 15.98 6.18
C VAL A 56 3.67 15.75 5.07
N ARG A 57 3.50 14.67 4.32
CA ARG A 57 4.34 14.27 3.19
C ARG A 57 3.47 13.64 2.12
N ASP A 58 3.84 13.86 0.87
CA ASP A 58 3.17 13.27 -0.29
C ASP A 58 3.92 12.00 -0.72
N TYR A 59 3.13 11.00 -1.11
CA TYR A 59 3.62 9.73 -1.61
C TYR A 59 2.85 9.33 -2.86
N ASN A 60 3.55 8.63 -3.74
CA ASN A 60 2.94 7.90 -4.83
C ASN A 60 2.84 6.42 -4.43
N VAL A 61 1.71 5.80 -4.72
CA VAL A 61 1.45 4.38 -4.44
C VAL A 61 0.91 3.72 -5.70
N GLN A 62 1.45 2.56 -6.06
CA GLN A 62 1.03 1.80 -7.22
C GLN A 62 1.15 0.29 -6.97
N LEU A 63 0.21 -0.46 -7.51
CA LEU A 63 0.30 -1.91 -7.57
C LEU A 63 1.11 -2.35 -8.79
N GLU A 64 2.08 -3.24 -8.57
CA GLU A 64 2.90 -3.92 -9.57
C GLU A 64 2.73 -5.44 -9.44
N SER A 65 2.96 -6.16 -10.53
CA SER A 65 3.14 -7.62 -10.49
C SER A 65 4.55 -7.97 -9.96
N PRO A 66 4.83 -9.25 -9.62
CA PRO A 66 6.10 -9.64 -9.00
C PRO A 66 7.34 -9.41 -9.87
N ASN A 67 7.18 -9.22 -11.18
CA ASN A 67 8.27 -8.92 -12.11
C ASN A 67 8.45 -7.40 -12.37
N GLY A 68 7.72 -6.54 -11.65
CA GLY A 68 7.79 -5.08 -11.80
C GLY A 68 6.91 -4.50 -12.90
N THR A 69 6.06 -5.31 -13.55
CA THR A 69 5.05 -4.76 -14.49
C THR A 69 3.99 -4.00 -13.70
N VAL A 70 3.76 -2.74 -14.07
CA VAL A 70 2.70 -1.88 -13.52
C VAL A 70 1.31 -2.47 -13.80
N VAL A 71 0.46 -2.61 -12.78
CA VAL A 71 -0.91 -3.15 -12.92
C VAL A 71 -2.02 -2.18 -12.52
N SER A 72 -1.67 -0.99 -12.04
CA SER A 72 -2.63 0.06 -11.67
C SER A 72 -2.13 1.44 -12.06
N GLN A 73 -3.00 2.43 -12.05
CA GLN A 73 -2.59 3.84 -12.09
C GLN A 73 -1.83 4.24 -10.81
N VAL A 74 -1.14 5.38 -10.85
CA VAL A 74 -0.49 5.94 -9.66
C VAL A 74 -1.53 6.64 -8.80
N TYR A 75 -1.59 6.29 -7.52
CA TYR A 75 -2.40 6.97 -6.51
C TYR A 75 -1.51 7.91 -5.69
N ARG A 76 -1.83 9.20 -5.69
CA ARG A 76 -1.16 10.19 -4.85
C ARG A 76 -1.86 10.30 -3.51
N VAL A 77 -1.12 10.12 -2.43
CA VAL A 77 -1.65 10.18 -1.07
C VAL A 77 -0.79 11.08 -0.20
N GLN A 78 -1.40 11.64 0.84
CA GLN A 78 -0.74 12.57 1.74
C GLN A 78 -0.98 12.17 3.19
N THR A 79 0.09 12.04 3.96
CA THR A 79 0.03 11.81 5.41
C THR A 79 -0.51 13.04 6.14
N ARG A 80 -1.01 12.83 7.36
CA ARG A 80 -1.65 13.88 8.16
C ARG A 80 -0.74 14.38 9.29
N ALA A 81 -1.08 15.57 9.80
CA ALA A 81 -0.33 16.25 10.85
C ALA A 81 -0.69 15.76 12.27
N THR A 82 -1.60 14.78 12.42
CA THR A 82 -2.09 14.34 13.73
C THR A 82 -1.79 12.86 13.99
N CYS A 83 -1.50 12.51 15.25
CA CYS A 83 -1.33 11.11 15.65
C CYS A 83 -2.62 10.29 15.51
N ALA A 84 -3.79 10.95 15.52
CA ALA A 84 -5.09 10.29 15.35
C ALA A 84 -5.30 9.78 13.91
N GLU A 85 -4.53 10.29 12.95
CA GLU A 85 -4.58 9.94 11.53
C GLU A 85 -3.23 9.36 11.10
N ASN A 86 -2.67 8.49 11.93
CA ASN A 86 -1.33 7.93 11.75
C ASN A 86 -1.24 6.83 10.68
N LEU A 87 -2.37 6.35 10.16
CA LEU A 87 -2.45 5.31 9.14
C LEU A 87 -3.28 5.77 7.95
N LEU A 88 -2.69 5.71 6.76
CA LEU A 88 -3.44 5.78 5.50
C LEU A 88 -3.75 4.35 5.04
N GLN A 89 -5.03 4.03 4.88
CA GLN A 89 -5.45 2.74 4.34
C GLN A 89 -5.77 2.84 2.85
N LEU A 90 -5.12 2.01 2.03
CA LEU A 90 -5.25 1.94 0.59
C LEU A 90 -5.54 0.49 0.16
N ASP A 91 -6.78 0.25 -0.24
CA ASP A 91 -7.22 -1.06 -0.71
C ASP A 91 -7.31 -1.07 -2.24
N PHE A 92 -6.53 -1.95 -2.87
CA PHE A 92 -6.63 -2.18 -4.31
C PHE A 92 -7.71 -3.23 -4.56
N VAL A 93 -8.69 -2.89 -5.39
CA VAL A 93 -9.74 -3.82 -5.80
C VAL A 93 -9.70 -3.94 -7.31
N GLN A 94 -9.48 -5.16 -7.81
CA GLN A 94 -9.51 -5.42 -9.23
C GLN A 94 -10.91 -5.11 -9.79
N ASN A 95 -10.96 -4.39 -10.90
CA ASN A 95 -12.17 -4.06 -11.63
C ASN A 95 -12.25 -4.80 -12.98
N HIS A 96 -13.48 -4.91 -13.49
CA HIS A 96 -13.79 -5.45 -14.82
C HIS A 96 -13.37 -4.50 -15.93
#